data_AF-A0A151TS97-F1
#
_entry.id   AF-A0A151TS97-F1
#
_cell.length_a   1.000
_cell.length_b   1.000
_cell.length_c   1.000
_cell.angle_alpha   90.00
_cell.angle_beta   90.00
_cell.angle_gamma   90.00
#
_symmetry.space_group_name_H-M   'P 1'
#
loop_
_entity.id
_entity.type
_entity.pdbx_description
1 polymer ?
#
loop_
_entity_poly.entity_id
_entity_poly.type
_entity_poly.pdbx_seq_one_letter_code
_entity_poly.pdbx_strand_id
1 'polypeptide(L)' 'MKEFLLRIKALIDALPSIGESISQQEHVDVILEGLSQDYSSIIYVIQSKFDAPSIEEVEALLLEHEMHT' A
#
# COMPACT_ATOMS: atom_id res chain seq x y z
N MET A 1 -0.82 6.51 9.05
CA MET A 1 -1.07 5.75 7.81
C MET A 1 -1.54 6.65 6.67
N LYS A 2 -2.57 7.48 6.85
CA LYS A 2 -3.10 8.36 5.78
C LYS A 2 -2.03 9.21 5.09
N GLU A 3 -1.14 9.84 5.86
CA GLU A 3 -0.05 10.65 5.30
C GLU A 3 0.96 9.83 4.50
N PHE A 4 1.23 8.59 4.92
CA PHE A 4 2.11 7.67 4.21
C PHE A 4 1.51 7.28 2.86
N LEU A 5 0.24 6.86 2.84
CA LEU A 5 -0.47 6.51 1.61
C LEU A 5 -0.56 7.70 0.64
N LEU A 6 -0.85 8.90 1.15
CA LEU A 6 -0.86 10.12 0.34
C LEU A 6 0.51 10.44 -0.28
N ARG A 7 1.61 10.22 0.45
CA ARG A 7 2.96 10.41 -0.10
C ARG A 7 3.26 9.40 -1.20
N ILE A 8 2.94 8.13 -1.00
CA ILE A 8 3.13 7.07 -2.00
C ILE A 8 2.34 7.42 -3.27
N LYS A 9 1.07 7.79 -3.11
CA LYS A 9 0.22 8.24 -4.22
C LYS A 9 0.79 9.44 -4.97
N ALA A 10 1.27 10.46 -4.25
CA ALA A 10 1.89 11.63 -4.87
C ALA A 10 3.16 11.29 -5.67
N LEU A 11 3.96 10.32 -5.20
CA LEU A 11 5.13 9.84 -5.95
C LEU A 11 4.71 9.11 -7.23
N ILE A 12 3.70 8.25 -7.14
CA ILE A 12 3.19 7.48 -8.28
C ILE A 12 2.55 8.39 -9.32
N ASP A 13 1.77 9.38 -8.88
CA ASP A 13 1.16 10.40 -9.75
C ASP A 13 2.23 11.27 -10.42
N ALA A 14 3.45 11.35 -9.87
CA ALA A 14 4.58 12.06 -10.47
C ALA A 14 5.37 11.22 -11.50
N LEU A 15 5.34 9.88 -11.43
CA LEU A 15 6.05 9.00 -12.37
C LEU A 15 5.67 9.24 -13.85
N PRO A 16 4.39 9.47 -14.21
CA PRO A 16 4.02 9.79 -15.59
C PRO A 16 4.73 11.02 -16.15
N SER A 17 5.12 11.98 -15.30
CA SER A 17 5.86 13.18 -15.72
C SER A 17 7.25 12.87 -16.25
N ILE A 18 7.83 11.72 -15.90
CA ILE A 18 9.14 11.26 -16.39
C ILE A 18 9.00 10.11 -17.41
N GLY A 19 7.76 9.78 -17.81
CA GLY A 19 7.46 8.69 -18.74
C GLY A 19 7.46 7.31 -18.09
N GLU A 20 7.42 7.24 -16.76
CA GLU A 20 7.32 5.99 -16.02
C GLU A 20 5.89 5.79 -15.49
N SER A 21 5.50 4.52 -15.33
CA SER A 21 4.28 4.15 -14.64
C SER A 21 4.50 2.79 -13.98
N ILE A 22 3.78 2.56 -12.90
CA ILE A 22 3.81 1.26 -12.21
C ILE A 22 2.45 0.59 -12.32
N SER A 23 2.47 -0.75 -12.30
CA SER A 23 1.27 -1.55 -12.22
C SER A 23 0.60 -1.45 -10.85
N GLN A 24 -0.66 -1.87 -10.77
CA GLN A 24 -1.37 -1.96 -9.49
C GLN A 24 -0.64 -2.86 -8.49
N GLN A 25 -0.06 -3.97 -8.96
CA GLN A 25 0.69 -4.89 -8.12
C GLN A 25 1.94 -4.23 -7.54
N GLU A 26 2.70 -3.50 -8.37
CA GLU A 26 3.87 -2.75 -7.91
C GLU A 26 3.51 -1.65 -6.92
N HIS A 27 2.38 -0.95 -7.12
CA HIS A 27 1.90 0.02 -6.14
C HIS A 27 1.64 -0.65 -4.79
N VAL A 28 0.92 -1.78 -4.79
CA VAL A 28 0.68 -2.55 -3.56
C VAL A 28 1.99 -3.00 -2.92
N ASP A 29 2.94 -3.52 -3.70
CA ASP A 29 4.25 -3.95 -3.20
C ASP A 29 5.00 -2.81 -2.52
N VAL A 30 5.09 -1.64 -3.17
CA VAL A 30 5.73 -0.44 -2.63
C VAL A 30 5.07 0.03 -1.33
N ILE A 31 3.74 -0.09 -1.22
CA ILE A 31 3.04 0.18 0.05
C ILE A 31 3.50 -0.82 1.11
N LEU A 32 3.40 -2.12 0.85
CA LEU A 32 3.67 -3.17 1.84
C LEU A 32 5.14 -3.19 2.29
N GLU A 33 6.08 -2.99 1.37
CA GLU A 33 7.53 -2.89 1.66
C GLU A 33 7.89 -1.62 2.44
N GLY A 34 7.12 -0.54 2.26
CA GLY A 34 7.34 0.73 2.94
C GLY A 34 6.83 0.78 4.39
N LEU A 35 6.14 -0.26 4.86
CA LEU A 35 5.59 -0.31 6.22
C LEU A 35 6.61 -0.77 7.27
N SER A 36 6.42 -0.30 8.51
CA SER A 36 7.22 -0.76 9.66
C SER A 36 6.87 -2.17 10.09
N GLN A 37 7.76 -2.82 10.86
CA GLN A 37 7.57 -4.20 11.32
C GLN A 37 6.29 -4.41 12.14
N ASP A 38 5.74 -3.36 12.75
CA ASP A 38 4.45 -3.40 13.46
C ASP A 38 3.28 -3.85 12.55
N TYR A 39 3.39 -3.63 11.24
CA TYR A 39 2.38 -4.03 10.26
C TYR A 39 2.60 -5.46 9.70
N SER A 40 3.64 -6.18 10.13
CA SER A 40 3.95 -7.53 9.61
C SER A 40 2.76 -8.49 9.71
N SER A 41 1.98 -8.38 10.79
CA SER A 41 0.78 -9.20 11.01
C SER A 41 -0.31 -8.93 9.97
N ILE A 42 -0.59 -7.66 9.66
CA ILE A 42 -1.62 -7.31 8.66
C ILE A 42 -1.11 -7.57 7.23
N ILE A 43 0.17 -7.35 6.95
CA ILE A 43 0.81 -7.68 5.66
C ILE A 43 0.67 -9.18 5.37
N TYR A 44 0.97 -10.04 6.35
CA TYR A 44 0.81 -11.49 6.20
C TYR A 44 -0.64 -11.89 5.91
N VAL A 45 -1.61 -11.27 6.60
CA VAL A 45 -3.03 -11.51 6.36
C VAL A 45 -3.43 -11.08 4.95
N ILE A 46 -2.96 -9.93 4.47
CA ILE A 46 -3.25 -9.43 3.13
C ILE A 46 -2.69 -10.40 2.09
N GLN A 47 -1.41 -10.76 2.18
CA GLN A 47 -0.77 -11.67 1.22
C GLN A 47 -1.35 -13.09 1.25
N SER A 48 -1.83 -13.56 2.41
CA SER A 48 -2.40 -14.89 2.55
C SER A 48 -3.88 -14.97 2.15
N LYS A 49 -4.64 -13.86 2.25
CA LYS A 49 -6.08 -13.84 1.93
C LYS A 49 -6.39 -13.34 0.53
N PHE A 50 -5.51 -12.52 -0.04
CA PHE A 50 -5.73 -11.89 -1.33
C PHE A 50 -4.59 -12.27 -2.27
N ASP A 51 -4.91 -13.05 -3.31
CA ASP A 51 -3.96 -13.36 -4.39
C ASP A 51 -3.56 -12.12 -5.20
N ALA A 52 -4.47 -11.15 -5.34
CA ALA A 52 -4.24 -9.88 -6.04
C ALA A 52 -5.12 -8.77 -5.44
N PRO A 53 -4.77 -8.23 -4.26
CA PRO A 53 -5.57 -7.21 -3.62
C PRO A 53 -5.56 -5.92 -4.44
N SER A 54 -6.69 -5.20 -4.44
CA SER A 54 -6.74 -3.85 -4.98
C SER A 54 -6.04 -2.86 -4.05
N ILE A 55 -5.54 -1.75 -4.61
CA ILE A 55 -4.92 -0.68 -3.81
C ILE A 55 -5.92 -0.19 -2.75
N GLU A 56 -7.19 0.00 -3.12
CA GLU A 56 -8.24 0.48 -2.23
C GLU A 56 -8.47 -0.47 -1.04
N GLU A 57 -8.45 -1.79 -1.27
CA GLU A 57 -8.56 -2.79 -0.21
C GLU A 57 -7.35 -2.75 0.74
N VAL A 58 -6.14 -2.67 0.20
CA VAL A 58 -4.92 -2.57 1.01
C VAL A 58 -4.94 -1.28 1.84
N GLU A 59 -5.27 -0.15 1.24
CA GLU A 59 -5.39 1.14 1.94
C GLU A 59 -6.43 1.07 3.07
N ALA A 60 -7.62 0.51 2.79
CA ALA A 60 -8.67 0.35 3.79
C ALA A 60 -8.23 -0.52 4.97
N LEU A 61 -7.65 -1.70 4.70
CA LEU A 61 -7.20 -2.63 5.73
C LEU A 61 -6.09 -2.02 6.60
N LEU A 62 -5.17 -1.27 5.99
CA LEU A 62 -4.09 -0.58 6.71
C LEU A 62 -4.61 0.56 7.58
N LEU A 63 -5.62 1.29 7.10
CA LEU A 63 -6.27 2.35 7.87
C LEU A 63 -7.09 1.80 9.05
N GLU A 64 -7.84 0.72 8.82
CA GLU A 64 -8.55 0.02 9.89
C GLU A 64 -7.58 -0.50 10.95
N HIS A 65 -6.47 -1.11 10.54
CA HIS A 65 -5.46 -1.61 11.47
C HIS A 65 -4.88 -0.50 12.36
N GLU A 66 -4.57 0.67 11.81
CA GLU A 66 -4.11 1.84 12.58
C GLU A 66 -5.19 2.40 13.52
N MET A 67 -6.47 2.34 13.16
CA MET A 67 -7.55 2.79 14.04
C MET A 67 -7.80 1.84 15.22
N HIS A 68 -7.40 0.57 15.09
CA HIS A 68 -7.63 -0.48 16.06
C HIS A 68 -6.40 -0.84 16.93
N THR A 69 -5.24 -0.24 16.65
CA THR A 69 -3.96 -0.47 17.37
C THR A 69 -3.54 0.78 18.14
#